data_AF-A0A7M7PY47-F1
#
_entry.id   AF-A0A7M7PY47-F1
#
_cell.length_a   1.000
_cell.length_b   1.000
_cell.length_c   1.000
_cell.angle_alpha   90.00
_cell.angle_beta   90.00
_cell.angle_gamma   90.00
#
_symmetry.space_group_name_H-M   'P 1'
#
loop_
_entity.id
_entity.type
_entity.pdbx_description
1 polymer ?
#
loop_
_entity_poly.entity_id
_entity_poly.type
_entity_poly.pdbx_seq_one_letter_code
_entity_poly.pdbx_strand_id
1 'polypeptide(L)'
;MINIWILWLTAISQLFIEDAAIIAYDCSQQVSNLTTFSLINVGECDIEMPAVNTTRVFVKLLQLNEFTNTHVRFCKVEIKRTARTCGAFSHSSDVFRGEVKFLDEITGEECKTMHRHRTHKFRDEMITNLKINATTMHPMTFAGKIDHAGNCEQAGTYMDPYGVYDKVVISGYLKITLKEYEASVNLNTNEIVLRSGTRCTLTQDQCIKDGYAFWDPVPPTTCEFNKYAELYAGEVNKVTGEGNAQRPVYIMESSQVTFAFTAVGTVNVCGYDLVRTQHPKLLFLEGLQTEYFRTVKDPSVNNLDIFAYVNSRVIANALSIAAAAPDLFAYQITKKSGYIGLVAGELVHLKKCVQVEVHRREESTCYQELPVMKTLLYYAIHRLPGGLTSGLFAPYAVSHTTLLRPSGVLS
;
A
#
# COMPACT_ATOMS: atom_id res chain seq x y z
N MET A 1 57.71 5.21 -29.29
CA MET A 1 57.08 4.43 -28.20
C MET A 1 56.52 5.40 -27.19
N ILE A 2 55.20 5.31 -26.95
CA ILE A 2 54.47 5.77 -25.77
C ILE A 2 54.38 7.31 -25.56
N ASN A 3 53.16 7.76 -25.22
CA ASN A 3 52.79 9.07 -24.68
C ASN A 3 52.96 10.24 -25.65
N ILE A 4 51.88 10.85 -26.16
CA ILE A 4 51.38 12.10 -25.58
C ILE A 4 49.85 12.25 -25.74
N TRP A 5 49.19 11.39 -26.51
CA TRP A 5 47.75 11.52 -26.81
C TRP A 5 46.81 11.01 -25.71
N ILE A 6 47.29 10.22 -24.73
CA ILE A 6 46.46 9.69 -23.63
C ILE A 6 46.39 10.66 -22.42
N LEU A 7 47.29 11.66 -22.35
CA LEU A 7 47.30 12.66 -21.27
C LEU A 7 46.36 13.86 -21.52
N TRP A 8 45.83 14.02 -22.73
CA TRP A 8 44.86 15.09 -23.03
C TRP A 8 43.39 14.67 -22.90
N LEU A 9 43.10 13.36 -22.81
CA LEU A 9 41.75 12.84 -22.58
C LEU A 9 41.44 12.51 -21.12
N THR A 10 42.43 12.58 -20.23
CA THR A 10 42.24 12.41 -18.77
C THR A 10 42.21 13.73 -18.00
N ALA A 11 42.36 14.88 -18.69
CA ALA A 11 42.35 16.21 -18.06
C ALA A 11 41.00 16.97 -18.23
N ILE A 12 40.01 16.40 -18.92
CA ILE A 12 38.69 17.05 -19.16
C ILE A 12 37.54 16.31 -18.42
N SER A 13 37.84 15.24 -17.67
CA SER A 13 36.86 14.58 -16.79
C SER A 13 36.85 15.11 -15.34
N GLN A 14 37.52 16.24 -15.05
CA GLN A 14 37.14 17.07 -13.92
C GLN A 14 36.04 18.03 -14.39
N LEU A 15 34.90 17.43 -14.73
CA LEU A 15 33.62 18.11 -14.59
C LEU A 15 33.58 18.65 -13.17
N PHE A 16 33.51 19.97 -13.06
CA PHE A 16 33.02 20.64 -11.87
C PHE A 16 31.74 19.93 -11.45
N ILE A 17 31.82 19.15 -10.36
CA ILE A 17 30.63 18.81 -9.59
C ILE A 17 30.26 20.14 -8.94
N GLU A 18 29.39 20.91 -9.58
CA GLU A 18 28.62 21.90 -8.83
C GLU A 18 27.79 21.10 -7.84
N ASP A 19 28.28 20.99 -6.60
CA ASP A 19 27.52 20.45 -5.50
C ASP A 19 26.21 21.25 -5.43
N ALA A 20 25.09 20.59 -5.73
CA ALA A 20 23.78 21.21 -5.75
C ALA A 20 23.53 21.91 -4.42
N ALA A 21 23.58 23.25 -4.47
CA ALA A 21 23.44 24.04 -3.27
C ALA A 21 21.99 24.04 -2.80
N ILE A 22 21.80 23.80 -1.51
CA ILE A 22 20.49 23.74 -0.88
C ILE A 22 20.18 25.12 -0.32
N ILE A 23 18.99 25.62 -0.59
CA ILE A 23 18.49 26.84 0.04
C ILE A 23 17.93 26.47 1.42
N ALA A 24 18.46 27.09 2.47
CA ALA A 24 18.00 26.97 3.85
C ALA A 24 17.69 28.36 4.46
N TYR A 25 17.14 28.39 5.66
CA TYR A 25 16.79 29.61 6.38
C TYR A 25 17.50 29.67 7.73
N ASP A 26 18.36 30.68 7.92
CA ASP A 26 19.10 30.94 9.15
C ASP A 26 18.26 31.82 10.09
N CYS A 27 17.90 31.26 11.24
CA CYS A 27 17.06 31.91 12.24
C CYS A 27 17.86 32.40 13.46
N SER A 28 19.19 32.29 13.45
CA SER A 28 20.07 32.63 14.58
C SER A 28 20.35 34.12 14.71
N GLN A 29 20.12 34.92 13.65
CA GLN A 29 20.40 36.35 13.68
C GLN A 29 19.44 37.13 14.59
N GLN A 30 19.98 38.18 15.22
CA GLN A 30 19.32 38.98 16.26
C GLN A 30 18.38 40.06 15.69
N VAL A 31 18.48 40.37 14.39
CA VAL A 31 17.62 41.34 13.71
C VAL A 31 16.49 40.60 13.01
N SER A 32 15.27 40.68 13.55
CA SER A 32 14.10 40.09 12.89
C SER A 32 12.83 40.83 13.28
N ASN A 33 12.05 41.22 12.27
CA ASN A 33 10.67 41.67 12.44
C ASN A 33 9.89 40.56 13.18
N LEU A 34 9.52 40.82 14.44
CA LEU A 34 8.76 39.92 15.29
C LEU A 34 7.29 40.30 15.24
N THR A 35 6.45 39.39 14.75
CA THR A 35 4.99 39.55 14.81
C THR A 35 4.48 38.69 15.95
N THR A 36 3.82 39.30 16.94
CA THR A 36 3.37 38.59 18.14
C THR A 36 1.87 38.32 18.06
N PHE A 37 1.48 37.09 18.37
CA PHE A 37 0.09 36.65 18.45
C PHE A 37 -0.22 36.26 19.89
N SER A 38 -1.37 36.71 20.42
CA SER A 38 -1.87 36.22 21.70
C SER A 38 -2.54 34.87 21.51
N LEU A 39 -2.23 33.91 22.39
CA LEU A 39 -2.86 32.60 22.44
C LEU A 39 -4.18 32.60 23.25
N ILE A 40 -4.49 33.71 23.92
CA ILE A 40 -5.65 33.82 24.83
C ILE A 40 -6.68 34.80 24.29
N ASN A 41 -6.22 35.94 23.78
CA ASN A 41 -7.10 36.96 23.26
C ASN A 41 -7.08 36.94 21.73
N VAL A 42 -8.16 36.45 21.15
CA VAL A 42 -8.46 36.70 19.73
C VAL A 42 -8.91 38.14 19.64
N GLY A 43 -8.15 39.00 18.96
CA GLY A 43 -8.59 40.36 18.66
C GLY A 43 -9.86 40.31 17.82
N GLU A 44 -10.86 41.14 18.14
CA GLU A 44 -12.06 41.28 17.32
C GLU A 44 -11.64 41.74 15.91
N CYS A 45 -11.71 40.83 14.95
CA CYS A 45 -11.63 41.20 13.55
C CYS A 45 -13.05 41.52 13.10
N ASP A 46 -13.30 42.77 12.72
CA ASP A 46 -14.45 43.14 11.89
C ASP A 46 -14.25 42.53 10.49
N ILE A 47 -14.40 41.21 10.40
CA ILE A 47 -14.56 40.52 9.13
C ILE A 47 -16.03 40.68 8.79
N GLU A 48 -16.35 41.49 7.78
CA GLU A 48 -17.67 41.46 7.16
C GLU A 48 -17.94 40.01 6.73
N MET A 49 -18.69 39.28 7.56
CA MET A 49 -19.07 37.92 7.25
C MET A 49 -20.02 37.99 6.05
N PRO A 50 -19.66 37.42 4.88
CA PRO A 50 -20.60 37.37 3.77
C PRO A 50 -21.87 36.67 4.25
N ALA A 51 -23.03 37.17 3.83
CA ALA A 51 -24.29 36.51 4.10
C ALA A 51 -24.23 35.09 3.52
N VAL A 52 -24.19 34.10 4.42
CA VAL A 52 -24.17 32.69 4.08
C VAL A 52 -25.51 32.09 4.47
N ASN A 53 -26.11 31.36 3.54
CA ASN A 53 -27.29 30.56 3.83
C ASN A 53 -26.83 29.18 4.31
N THR A 54 -27.32 28.77 5.49
CA THR A 54 -27.03 27.46 6.06
C THR A 54 -28.30 26.63 6.08
N THR A 55 -28.28 25.49 5.40
CA THR A 55 -29.41 24.56 5.33
C THR A 55 -29.00 23.21 5.90
N ARG A 56 -29.93 22.51 6.56
CA ARG A 56 -29.70 21.13 6.99
C ARG A 56 -30.10 20.18 5.88
N VAL A 57 -29.19 19.28 5.51
CA VAL A 57 -29.42 18.31 4.44
C VAL A 57 -28.96 16.94 4.93
N PHE A 58 -29.75 15.90 4.65
CA PHE A 58 -29.34 14.53 4.88
C PHE A 58 -28.38 14.08 3.78
N VAL A 59 -27.22 13.55 4.16
CA VAL A 59 -26.21 13.08 3.21
C VAL A 59 -25.65 11.72 3.60
N LYS A 60 -25.19 10.99 2.59
CA LYS A 60 -24.26 9.88 2.76
C LYS A 60 -22.87 10.30 2.29
N LEU A 61 -21.87 10.16 3.15
CA LEU A 61 -20.47 10.26 2.78
C LEU A 61 -20.01 8.89 2.29
N LEU A 62 -19.59 8.84 1.03
CA LEU A 62 -19.12 7.65 0.36
C LEU A 62 -17.62 7.73 0.10
N GLN A 63 -16.94 6.60 0.22
CA GLN A 63 -15.56 6.43 -0.17
C GLN A 63 -15.43 5.43 -1.32
N LEU A 64 -14.60 5.78 -2.30
CA LEU A 64 -14.18 4.83 -3.34
C LEU A 64 -13.26 3.76 -2.76
N ASN A 65 -13.66 2.49 -2.91
CA ASN A 65 -12.87 1.31 -2.59
C ASN A 65 -11.91 1.01 -3.74
N GLU A 66 -10.65 0.76 -3.39
CA GLU A 66 -9.63 0.32 -4.36
C GLU A 66 -9.57 -1.21 -4.45
N PHE A 67 -9.96 -1.89 -3.38
CA PHE A 67 -9.89 -3.33 -3.25
C PHE A 67 -11.28 -3.95 -3.01
N THR A 68 -11.51 -5.11 -3.61
CA THR A 68 -12.59 -6.03 -3.23
C THR A 68 -12.00 -7.38 -2.85
N ASN A 69 -12.79 -8.27 -2.25
CA ASN A 69 -12.37 -9.64 -2.02
C ASN A 69 -13.05 -10.58 -3.02
N THR A 70 -12.35 -11.65 -3.38
CA THR A 70 -12.95 -12.81 -4.06
C THR A 70 -12.45 -14.11 -3.45
N HIS A 71 -13.29 -15.12 -3.55
CA HIS A 71 -13.05 -16.44 -3.02
C HIS A 71 -12.08 -17.21 -3.92
N VAL A 72 -11.00 -17.75 -3.33
CA VAL A 72 -9.92 -18.47 -4.02
C VAL A 72 -9.87 -19.92 -3.57
N ARG A 73 -9.84 -20.81 -4.56
CA ARG A 73 -9.57 -22.25 -4.41
C ARG A 73 -8.17 -22.53 -4.92
N PHE A 74 -7.30 -22.99 -4.03
CA PHE A 74 -5.94 -23.37 -4.35
C PHE A 74 -5.79 -24.89 -4.33
N CYS A 75 -5.16 -25.43 -5.38
CA CYS A 75 -4.84 -26.84 -5.54
C CYS A 75 -3.38 -27.01 -5.96
N LYS A 76 -2.67 -27.93 -5.30
CA LYS A 76 -1.32 -28.31 -5.66
C LYS A 76 -1.14 -29.80 -5.48
N VAL A 77 -0.79 -30.50 -6.56
CA VAL A 77 -0.43 -31.91 -6.55
C VAL A 77 1.05 -31.99 -6.90
N GLU A 78 1.85 -32.40 -5.92
CA GLU A 78 3.28 -32.64 -6.08
C GLU A 78 3.54 -34.14 -6.11
N ILE A 79 4.17 -34.60 -7.18
CA ILE A 79 4.53 -35.99 -7.38
C ILE A 79 5.99 -36.15 -7.00
N LYS A 80 6.26 -37.01 -6.01
CA LYS A 80 7.61 -37.51 -5.76
C LYS A 80 7.67 -38.96 -6.20
N ARG A 81 8.60 -39.29 -7.09
CA ARG A 81 8.86 -40.68 -7.48
C ARG A 81 10.31 -41.07 -7.30
N THR A 82 10.51 -42.36 -7.12
CA THR A 82 11.80 -43.05 -7.06
C THR A 82 11.70 -44.26 -7.99
N ALA A 83 12.46 -44.22 -9.08
CA ALA A 83 12.64 -45.33 -10.00
C ALA A 83 13.84 -46.17 -9.55
N ARG A 84 13.67 -47.50 -9.60
CA ARG A 84 14.72 -48.48 -9.30
C ARG A 84 14.62 -49.63 -10.28
N THR A 85 15.74 -50.25 -10.59
CA THR A 85 15.72 -51.54 -11.31
C THR A 85 15.45 -52.65 -10.30
N CYS A 86 14.58 -53.59 -10.63
CA CYS A 86 14.32 -54.78 -9.81
C CYS A 86 14.92 -56.01 -10.48
N GLY A 87 16.09 -56.47 -10.04
CA GLY A 87 16.80 -57.62 -10.61
C GLY A 87 16.29 -58.98 -10.12
N ALA A 88 17.01 -60.04 -10.49
CA ALA A 88 16.75 -61.40 -10.00
C ALA A 88 16.79 -61.42 -8.46
N PHE A 89 15.93 -62.24 -7.84
CA PHE A 89 15.76 -62.34 -6.39
C PHE A 89 15.35 -61.01 -5.70
N SER A 90 14.66 -60.13 -6.42
CA SER A 90 14.19 -58.83 -5.89
C SER A 90 15.31 -57.87 -5.48
N HIS A 91 16.52 -58.01 -6.05
CA HIS A 91 17.62 -57.06 -5.82
C HIS A 91 17.30 -55.70 -6.44
N SER A 92 17.31 -54.64 -5.63
CA SER A 92 17.06 -53.28 -6.13
C SER A 92 18.35 -52.51 -6.38
N SER A 93 18.45 -51.84 -7.53
CA SER A 93 19.54 -50.92 -7.85
C SER A 93 19.00 -49.55 -8.27
N ASP A 94 19.75 -48.50 -7.94
CA ASP A 94 19.41 -47.13 -8.34
C ASP A 94 19.60 -46.93 -9.85
N VAL A 95 18.80 -46.04 -10.41
CA VAL A 95 18.87 -45.63 -11.82
C VAL A 95 19.22 -44.16 -11.93
N PHE A 96 19.83 -43.77 -13.05
CA PHE A 96 20.12 -42.37 -13.32
C PHE A 96 18.82 -41.54 -13.32
N ARG A 97 18.81 -40.41 -12.60
CA ARG A 97 17.58 -39.60 -12.34
C ARG A 97 16.44 -40.46 -11.77
N GLY A 98 16.79 -41.41 -10.89
CA GLY A 98 15.82 -42.28 -10.23
C GLY A 98 14.85 -41.51 -9.35
N GLU A 99 15.34 -40.50 -8.62
CA GLU A 99 14.50 -39.66 -7.76
C GLU A 99 14.24 -38.29 -8.39
N VAL A 100 12.96 -37.93 -8.54
CA VAL A 100 12.53 -36.61 -9.00
C VAL A 100 11.29 -36.14 -8.25
N LYS A 101 11.11 -34.83 -8.21
CA LYS A 101 9.90 -34.16 -7.72
C LYS A 101 9.41 -33.20 -8.78
N PHE A 102 8.11 -33.24 -9.06
CA PHE A 102 7.49 -32.35 -10.04
C PHE A 102 6.01 -32.10 -9.69
N LEU A 103 5.42 -31.09 -10.32
CA LEU A 103 4.02 -30.77 -10.16
C LEU A 103 3.20 -31.47 -11.24
N ASP A 104 2.04 -31.96 -10.85
CA ASP A 104 1.03 -32.44 -11.79
C ASP A 104 0.18 -31.26 -12.28
N GLU A 105 -0.24 -31.30 -13.55
CA GLU A 105 -1.12 -30.27 -14.11
C GLU A 105 -2.55 -30.51 -13.67
N ILE A 106 -3.21 -29.46 -13.13
CA ILE A 106 -4.57 -29.56 -12.60
C ILE A 106 -5.44 -28.51 -13.28
N THR A 107 -6.57 -28.94 -13.82
CA THR A 107 -7.58 -28.05 -14.40
C THR A 107 -8.44 -27.40 -13.32
N GLY A 108 -9.08 -26.28 -13.66
CA GLY A 108 -10.01 -25.60 -12.74
C GLY A 108 -11.17 -26.50 -12.28
N GLU A 109 -11.70 -27.34 -13.16
CA GLU A 109 -12.80 -28.27 -12.83
C GLU A 109 -12.35 -29.44 -11.94
N GLU A 110 -11.14 -29.97 -12.15
CA GLU A 110 -10.55 -30.96 -11.24
C GLU A 110 -10.34 -30.37 -9.87
N CYS A 111 -9.78 -29.15 -9.78
CA CYS A 111 -9.61 -28.45 -8.51
C CYS A 111 -10.96 -28.23 -7.82
N LYS A 112 -12.00 -27.75 -8.53
CA LYS A 112 -13.37 -27.63 -7.98
C LYS A 112 -13.90 -28.96 -7.48
N THR A 113 -13.66 -30.05 -8.20
CA THR A 113 -14.10 -31.41 -7.80
C THR A 113 -13.37 -31.87 -6.54
N MET A 114 -12.07 -31.61 -6.42
CA MET A 114 -11.29 -31.91 -5.21
C MET A 114 -11.82 -31.15 -3.99
N HIS A 115 -12.21 -29.88 -4.17
CA HIS A 115 -12.80 -29.07 -3.10
C HIS A 115 -14.23 -29.51 -2.74
N ARG A 116 -15.09 -29.83 -3.73
CA ARG A 116 -16.48 -30.26 -3.50
C ARG A 116 -16.60 -31.69 -2.98
N HIS A 117 -16.05 -32.65 -3.72
CA HIS A 117 -16.25 -34.09 -3.49
C HIS A 117 -15.18 -34.71 -2.61
N ARG A 118 -14.10 -33.98 -2.30
CA ARG A 118 -12.96 -34.47 -1.50
C ARG A 118 -12.25 -35.66 -2.14
N THR A 119 -12.27 -35.71 -3.47
CA THR A 119 -11.69 -36.79 -4.27
C THR A 119 -10.82 -36.25 -5.40
N HIS A 120 -9.77 -36.99 -5.74
CA HIS A 120 -8.94 -36.74 -6.93
C HIS A 120 -8.68 -38.06 -7.64
N LYS A 121 -8.98 -38.12 -8.94
CA LYS A 121 -8.64 -39.27 -9.77
C LYS A 121 -7.24 -39.04 -10.34
N PHE A 122 -6.31 -39.90 -9.99
CA PHE A 122 -4.96 -39.89 -10.55
C PHE A 122 -4.72 -41.22 -11.26
N ARG A 123 -4.69 -41.20 -12.60
CA ARG A 123 -4.69 -42.39 -13.46
C ARG A 123 -5.88 -43.32 -13.14
N ASP A 124 -5.61 -44.55 -12.72
CA ASP A 124 -6.63 -45.56 -12.40
C ASP A 124 -7.03 -45.57 -10.92
N GLU A 125 -6.37 -44.77 -10.08
CA GLU A 125 -6.66 -44.70 -8.65
C GLU A 125 -7.54 -43.48 -8.31
N MET A 126 -8.54 -43.71 -7.45
CA MET A 126 -9.35 -42.65 -6.87
C MET A 126 -8.90 -42.39 -5.43
N ILE A 127 -8.32 -41.21 -5.22
CA ILE A 127 -7.92 -40.73 -3.91
C ILE A 127 -9.14 -40.08 -3.26
N THR A 128 -9.46 -40.49 -2.04
CA THR A 128 -10.62 -40.00 -1.27
C THR A 128 -10.18 -39.36 0.04
N ASN A 129 -11.12 -38.72 0.74
CA ASN A 129 -10.90 -38.10 2.06
C ASN A 129 -9.88 -36.94 2.05
N LEU A 130 -9.84 -36.17 0.97
CA LEU A 130 -9.02 -34.96 0.91
C LEU A 130 -9.54 -33.88 1.87
N LYS A 131 -8.64 -33.29 2.66
CA LYS A 131 -8.97 -32.23 3.62
C LYS A 131 -8.68 -30.85 3.01
N ILE A 132 -9.63 -29.92 3.13
CA ILE A 132 -9.39 -28.49 2.80
C ILE A 132 -8.53 -27.86 3.90
N ASN A 133 -7.68 -26.92 3.50
CA ASN A 133 -6.70 -26.24 4.36
C ASN A 133 -5.66 -27.19 4.98
N ALA A 134 -5.37 -28.29 4.28
CA ALA A 134 -4.40 -29.28 4.70
C ALA A 134 -3.62 -29.84 3.50
N THR A 135 -2.54 -30.53 3.82
CA THR A 135 -1.77 -31.32 2.87
C THR A 135 -1.90 -32.79 3.23
N THR A 136 -2.33 -33.62 2.28
CA THR A 136 -2.41 -35.08 2.42
C THR A 136 -1.32 -35.75 1.58
N MET A 137 -0.88 -36.92 2.03
CA MET A 137 0.19 -37.69 1.44
C MET A 137 -0.34 -39.07 1.11
N HIS A 138 -0.22 -39.50 -0.14
CA HIS A 138 -0.75 -40.76 -0.63
C HIS A 138 0.41 -41.57 -1.25
N PRO A 139 0.94 -42.59 -0.54
CA PRO A 139 1.98 -43.45 -1.09
C PRO A 139 1.39 -44.32 -2.20
N MET A 140 2.14 -44.50 -3.29
CA MET A 140 1.69 -45.33 -4.40
C MET A 140 2.85 -45.92 -5.20
N THR A 141 2.52 -46.96 -5.96
CA THR A 141 3.42 -47.56 -6.97
C THR A 141 2.94 -47.11 -8.34
N PHE A 142 3.73 -46.28 -9.02
CA PHE A 142 3.41 -45.71 -10.32
C PHE A 142 3.59 -46.69 -11.48
N ALA A 143 4.50 -47.66 -11.32
CA ALA A 143 4.78 -48.73 -12.27
C ALA A 143 5.48 -49.90 -11.60
N GLY A 144 5.15 -51.13 -12.01
CA GLY A 144 5.65 -52.37 -11.40
C GLY A 144 4.86 -52.72 -10.15
N LYS A 145 5.38 -53.66 -9.36
CA LYS A 145 4.80 -54.03 -8.05
C LYS A 145 5.87 -54.13 -6.99
N ILE A 146 5.50 -53.78 -5.77
CA ILE A 146 6.29 -54.00 -4.55
C ILE A 146 5.31 -54.57 -3.52
N ASP A 147 5.59 -55.76 -3.02
CA ASP A 147 4.78 -56.37 -1.96
C ASP A 147 5.30 -56.02 -0.56
N HIS A 148 4.53 -56.38 0.47
CA HIS A 148 4.93 -56.17 1.87
C HIS A 148 6.12 -57.05 2.32
N ALA A 149 6.45 -58.11 1.57
CA ALA A 149 7.58 -58.98 1.83
C ALA A 149 8.89 -58.44 1.21
N GLY A 150 8.82 -57.33 0.46
CA GLY A 150 9.96 -56.72 -0.22
C GLY A 150 10.27 -57.32 -1.58
N ASN A 151 9.39 -58.17 -2.12
CA ASN A 151 9.51 -58.64 -3.50
C ASN A 151 9.07 -57.54 -4.45
N CYS A 152 9.80 -57.41 -5.55
CA CYS A 152 9.49 -56.45 -6.59
C CYS A 152 9.32 -57.13 -7.95
N GLU A 153 8.42 -56.59 -8.77
CA GLU A 153 8.19 -57.01 -10.15
C GLU A 153 8.37 -55.81 -11.07
N GLN A 154 9.29 -55.93 -12.04
CA GLN A 154 9.54 -54.89 -13.04
C GLN A 154 8.27 -54.59 -13.86
N ALA A 155 8.01 -53.32 -14.14
CA ALA A 155 7.11 -52.94 -15.23
C ALA A 155 7.86 -52.99 -16.57
N GLY A 156 7.10 -52.97 -17.68
CA GLY A 156 7.65 -52.83 -19.03
C GLY A 156 8.32 -51.46 -19.20
N THR A 157 7.62 -50.50 -19.81
CA THR A 157 8.15 -49.16 -20.05
C THR A 157 7.30 -48.10 -19.33
N TYR A 158 7.96 -47.17 -18.65
CA TYR A 158 7.34 -46.02 -18.00
C TYR A 158 7.90 -44.72 -18.56
N MET A 159 7.04 -43.72 -18.75
CA MET A 159 7.41 -42.42 -19.27
C MET A 159 6.86 -41.29 -18.40
N ASP A 160 7.69 -40.28 -18.19
CA ASP A 160 7.31 -39.01 -17.58
C ASP A 160 8.14 -37.86 -18.20
N PRO A 161 7.92 -36.58 -17.79
CA PRO A 161 8.63 -35.44 -18.36
C PRO A 161 10.16 -35.47 -18.25
N TYR A 162 10.74 -36.35 -17.42
CA TYR A 162 12.18 -36.43 -17.16
C TYR A 162 12.86 -37.60 -17.89
N GLY A 163 12.11 -38.51 -18.49
CA GLY A 163 12.67 -39.57 -19.32
C GLY A 163 11.80 -40.80 -19.50
N VAL A 164 12.35 -41.76 -20.23
CA VAL A 164 11.79 -43.09 -20.45
C VAL A 164 12.60 -44.09 -19.63
N TYR A 165 11.91 -44.92 -18.86
CA TYR A 165 12.50 -45.92 -18.00
C TYR A 165 11.98 -47.30 -18.40
N ASP A 166 12.90 -48.22 -18.67
CA ASP A 166 12.58 -49.60 -19.07
C ASP A 166 13.00 -50.57 -17.96
N LYS A 167 12.18 -51.60 -17.71
CA LYS A 167 12.44 -52.65 -16.70
C LYS A 167 12.66 -52.10 -15.29
N VAL A 168 11.89 -51.09 -14.92
CA VAL A 168 11.97 -50.45 -13.61
C VAL A 168 10.71 -50.68 -12.77
N VAL A 169 10.87 -50.49 -11.47
CA VAL A 169 9.79 -50.31 -10.51
C VAL A 169 9.83 -48.87 -10.03
N ILE A 170 8.69 -48.22 -10.05
CA ILE A 170 8.57 -46.80 -9.72
C ILE A 170 7.57 -46.66 -8.59
N SER A 171 8.06 -46.16 -7.46
CA SER A 171 7.25 -45.95 -6.26
C SER A 171 7.48 -44.55 -5.72
N GLY A 172 6.57 -44.07 -4.87
CA GLY A 172 6.72 -42.77 -4.23
C GLY A 172 5.42 -42.34 -3.60
N TYR A 173 5.11 -41.05 -3.70
CA TYR A 173 3.89 -40.51 -3.15
C TYR A 173 3.36 -39.31 -3.94
N LEU A 174 2.06 -39.11 -3.83
CA LEU A 174 1.38 -37.87 -4.20
C LEU A 174 1.22 -37.01 -2.95
N LYS A 175 1.64 -35.76 -3.04
CA LYS A 175 1.46 -34.74 -2.01
C LYS A 175 0.43 -33.74 -2.50
N ILE A 176 -0.78 -33.82 -1.95
CA ILE A 176 -1.92 -33.02 -2.39
C ILE A 176 -2.18 -31.94 -1.35
N THR A 177 -2.17 -30.68 -1.76
CA THR A 177 -2.44 -29.53 -0.90
C THR A 177 -3.66 -28.78 -1.42
N LEU A 178 -4.69 -28.67 -0.58
CA LEU A 178 -5.90 -27.91 -0.86
C LEU A 178 -5.99 -26.75 0.14
N LYS A 179 -6.22 -25.53 -0.36
CA LYS A 179 -6.47 -24.36 0.48
C LYS A 179 -7.64 -23.56 -0.07
N GLU A 180 -8.41 -22.96 0.82
CA GLU A 180 -9.58 -22.15 0.49
C GLU A 180 -9.52 -20.87 1.33
N TYR A 181 -9.57 -19.71 0.68
CA TYR A 181 -9.42 -18.41 1.33
C TYR A 181 -9.93 -17.25 0.47
N GLU A 182 -10.21 -16.11 1.10
CA GLU A 182 -10.51 -14.85 0.43
C GLU A 182 -9.22 -14.11 0.05
N ALA A 183 -9.15 -13.60 -1.17
CA ALA A 183 -8.02 -12.82 -1.67
C ALA A 183 -8.45 -11.41 -2.08
N SER A 184 -7.54 -10.45 -1.86
CA SER A 184 -7.75 -9.06 -2.21
C SER A 184 -7.52 -8.84 -3.71
N VAL A 185 -8.46 -8.16 -4.34
CA VAL A 185 -8.46 -7.80 -5.77
C VAL A 185 -8.41 -6.30 -5.88
N ASN A 186 -7.42 -5.77 -6.56
CA ASN A 186 -7.33 -4.36 -6.90
C ASN A 186 -8.19 -4.08 -8.14
N LEU A 187 -9.24 -3.26 -7.96
CA LEU A 187 -10.20 -2.93 -9.01
C LEU A 187 -9.63 -1.96 -10.05
N ASN A 188 -8.57 -1.21 -9.72
CA ASN A 188 -7.95 -0.24 -10.62
C ASN A 188 -6.91 -0.89 -11.53
N THR A 189 -6.12 -1.83 -11.00
CA THR A 189 -5.09 -2.54 -11.78
C THR A 189 -5.56 -3.86 -12.37
N ASN A 190 -6.77 -4.31 -12.02
CA ASN A 190 -7.32 -5.61 -12.43
C ASN A 190 -6.41 -6.78 -12.00
N GLU A 191 -5.81 -6.66 -10.81
CA GLU A 191 -4.89 -7.65 -10.23
C GLU A 191 -5.49 -8.29 -8.98
N ILE A 192 -5.29 -9.59 -8.84
CA ILE A 192 -5.55 -10.33 -7.60
C ILE A 192 -4.24 -10.60 -6.85
N VAL A 193 -4.23 -10.36 -5.55
CA VAL A 193 -3.10 -10.61 -4.66
C VAL A 193 -3.39 -11.87 -3.83
N LEU A 194 -2.69 -12.95 -4.14
CA LEU A 194 -2.81 -14.22 -3.43
C LEU A 194 -2.15 -14.15 -2.06
N ARG A 195 -2.49 -15.09 -1.17
CA ARG A 195 -1.90 -15.18 0.19
C ARG A 195 -0.38 -15.40 0.19
N SER A 196 0.19 -15.92 -0.90
CA SER A 196 1.65 -16.01 -1.08
C SER A 196 2.32 -14.68 -1.41
N GLY A 197 1.56 -13.59 -1.58
CA GLY A 197 2.04 -12.30 -2.09
C GLY A 197 2.15 -12.23 -3.62
N THR A 198 1.85 -13.33 -4.31
CA THR A 198 1.84 -13.36 -5.78
C THR A 198 0.70 -12.52 -6.34
N ARG A 199 1.03 -11.70 -7.35
CA ARG A 199 0.08 -10.89 -8.11
C ARG A 199 -0.23 -11.57 -9.44
N CYS A 200 -1.50 -11.65 -9.79
CA CYS A 200 -1.98 -12.25 -11.03
C CYS A 200 -3.06 -11.37 -11.67
N THR A 201 -3.24 -11.47 -12.98
CA THR A 201 -4.28 -10.72 -13.67
C THR A 201 -5.64 -11.37 -13.43
N LEU A 202 -6.63 -10.61 -12.97
CA LEU A 202 -7.94 -11.12 -12.58
C LEU A 202 -8.71 -11.78 -13.76
N THR A 203 -8.52 -11.27 -14.98
CA THR A 203 -9.19 -11.78 -16.19
C THR A 203 -8.70 -13.17 -16.62
N GLN A 204 -7.57 -13.62 -16.10
CA GLN A 204 -7.01 -14.92 -16.48
C GLN A 204 -7.69 -16.09 -15.78
N ASP A 205 -8.62 -15.86 -14.83
CA ASP A 205 -9.37 -16.84 -14.01
C ASP A 205 -8.55 -17.88 -13.20
N GLN A 206 -7.26 -17.96 -13.49
CA GLN A 206 -6.29 -18.84 -12.87
C GLN A 206 -4.92 -18.17 -12.73
N CYS A 207 -4.13 -18.66 -11.78
CA CYS A 207 -2.74 -18.28 -11.62
C CYS A 207 -1.86 -19.47 -11.24
N ILE A 208 -0.75 -19.63 -11.98
CA ILE A 208 0.16 -20.76 -11.86
C ILE A 208 1.54 -20.24 -11.46
N LYS A 209 1.86 -20.30 -10.16
CA LYS A 209 3.23 -20.03 -9.65
C LYS A 209 3.66 -21.07 -8.62
N ASP A 210 3.04 -21.04 -7.44
CA ASP A 210 3.35 -21.99 -6.35
C ASP A 210 2.48 -23.25 -6.35
N GLY A 211 1.58 -23.33 -7.33
CA GLY A 211 0.47 -24.27 -7.50
C GLY A 211 -0.61 -23.60 -8.36
N TYR A 212 -1.79 -24.19 -8.40
CA TYR A 212 -2.92 -23.68 -9.18
C TYR A 212 -3.89 -22.94 -8.26
N ALA A 213 -4.04 -21.64 -8.46
CA ALA A 213 -5.05 -20.83 -7.80
C ALA A 213 -6.15 -20.47 -8.80
N PHE A 214 -7.41 -20.74 -8.43
CA PHE A 214 -8.60 -20.38 -9.18
C PHE A 214 -9.48 -19.51 -8.32
N TRP A 215 -10.16 -18.53 -8.90
CA TRP A 215 -11.05 -17.64 -8.14
C TRP A 215 -12.43 -17.56 -8.75
N ASP A 216 -13.40 -17.22 -7.91
CA ASP A 216 -14.75 -16.94 -8.37
C ASP A 216 -14.77 -15.58 -9.12
N PRO A 217 -15.56 -15.47 -10.21
CA PRO A 217 -15.65 -14.22 -10.95
C PRO A 217 -16.23 -13.14 -10.03
N VAL A 218 -15.57 -11.98 -10.00
CA VAL A 218 -16.13 -10.81 -9.34
C VAL A 218 -17.41 -10.43 -10.11
N PRO A 219 -18.59 -10.44 -9.47
CA PRO A 219 -19.86 -10.28 -10.18
C PRO A 219 -19.85 -8.96 -10.96
N PRO A 220 -20.17 -8.98 -12.27
CA PRO A 220 -20.27 -7.77 -13.06
C PRO A 220 -21.49 -6.98 -12.56
N THR A 221 -21.24 -6.00 -11.71
CA THR A 221 -22.28 -5.09 -11.24
C THR A 221 -22.44 -4.00 -12.29
N THR A 222 -23.64 -3.89 -12.88
CA THR A 222 -24.00 -2.88 -13.90
C THR A 222 -23.67 -1.45 -13.49
N CYS A 223 -23.59 -1.20 -12.18
CA CYS A 223 -23.34 0.11 -11.58
C CYS A 223 -22.22 0.12 -10.53
N GLU A 224 -21.45 -0.97 -10.42
CA GLU A 224 -20.25 -1.03 -9.56
C GLU A 224 -20.43 -0.55 -8.12
N PHE A 225 -21.62 -0.76 -7.52
CA PHE A 225 -21.94 -0.32 -6.16
C PHE A 225 -20.93 -0.81 -5.10
N ASN A 226 -20.29 -1.94 -5.33
CA ASN A 226 -19.25 -2.49 -4.45
C ASN A 226 -17.99 -1.59 -4.35
N LYS A 227 -17.82 -0.65 -5.30
CA LYS A 227 -16.78 0.39 -5.25
C LYS A 227 -17.09 1.49 -4.24
N TYR A 228 -18.29 1.57 -3.69
CA TYR A 228 -18.69 2.66 -2.81
C TYR A 228 -18.94 2.14 -1.40
N ALA A 229 -18.07 2.52 -0.46
CA ALA A 229 -18.26 2.29 0.95
C ALA A 229 -18.93 3.48 1.62
N GLU A 230 -19.87 3.24 2.53
CA GLU A 230 -20.51 4.27 3.34
C GLU A 230 -19.65 4.55 4.57
N LEU A 231 -19.15 5.77 4.71
CA LEU A 231 -18.39 6.21 5.89
C LEU A 231 -19.29 6.89 6.93
N TYR A 232 -20.32 7.58 6.47
CA TYR A 232 -21.26 8.30 7.33
C TYR A 232 -22.61 8.46 6.63
N ALA A 233 -23.69 8.42 7.40
CA ALA A 233 -25.04 8.74 6.96
C ALA A 233 -25.75 9.54 8.04
N GLY A 234 -26.19 10.77 7.73
CA GLY A 234 -26.82 11.64 8.70
C GLY A 234 -27.08 13.05 8.18
N GLU A 235 -27.68 13.89 9.01
CA GLU A 235 -27.87 15.31 8.73
C GLU A 235 -26.56 16.09 8.88
N VAL A 236 -26.34 17.05 7.98
CA VAL A 236 -25.15 17.91 7.95
C VAL A 236 -25.55 19.34 7.61
N ASN A 237 -24.73 20.30 8.02
CA ASN A 237 -24.93 21.71 7.70
C ASN A 237 -24.30 22.01 6.33
N LYS A 238 -25.13 22.34 5.34
CA LYS A 238 -24.73 22.79 4.01
C LYS A 238 -24.72 24.32 3.99
N VAL A 239 -23.53 24.89 3.88
CA VAL A 239 -23.29 26.33 3.81
C VAL A 239 -23.10 26.73 2.35
N THR A 240 -23.92 27.67 1.90
CA THR A 240 -23.86 28.27 0.55
C THR A 240 -23.76 29.78 0.70
N GLY A 241 -22.79 30.41 0.06
CA GLY A 241 -22.70 31.87 0.05
C GLY A 241 -23.70 32.51 -0.92
N GLU A 242 -24.03 33.78 -0.68
CA GLU A 242 -24.75 34.60 -1.65
C GLU A 242 -23.89 34.89 -2.88
N GLY A 243 -24.25 34.28 -4.01
CA GLY A 243 -23.62 34.46 -5.32
C GLY A 243 -23.19 33.14 -5.96
N ASN A 244 -23.44 33.00 -7.27
CA ASN A 244 -23.20 31.77 -8.06
C ASN A 244 -21.73 31.28 -8.10
N ALA A 245 -20.78 32.01 -7.51
CA ALA A 245 -19.34 31.70 -7.57
C ALA A 245 -18.81 30.94 -6.34
N GLN A 246 -19.57 30.84 -5.25
CA GLN A 246 -19.10 30.15 -4.04
C GLN A 246 -19.56 28.70 -4.00
N ARG A 247 -18.59 27.78 -3.84
CA ARG A 247 -18.84 26.35 -3.77
C ARG A 247 -19.46 25.97 -2.42
N PRO A 248 -20.50 25.12 -2.38
CA PRO A 248 -21.11 24.70 -1.13
C PRO A 248 -20.10 23.97 -0.23
N VAL A 249 -20.23 24.18 1.08
CA VAL A 249 -19.43 23.51 2.10
C VAL A 249 -20.34 22.67 2.98
N TYR A 250 -20.02 21.40 3.15
CA TYR A 250 -20.72 20.47 4.05
C TYR A 250 -19.93 20.36 5.34
N ILE A 251 -20.58 20.68 6.45
CA ILE A 251 -20.01 20.62 7.79
C ILE A 251 -20.71 19.51 8.55
N MET A 252 -19.93 18.54 9.00
CA MET A 252 -20.37 17.38 9.77
C MET A 252 -19.81 17.50 11.17
N GLU A 253 -20.70 17.62 12.15
CA GLU A 253 -20.34 17.77 13.55
C GLU A 253 -20.64 16.47 14.30
N SER A 254 -19.63 15.92 14.95
CA SER A 254 -19.76 14.81 15.91
C SER A 254 -19.33 15.28 17.30
N SER A 255 -19.52 14.46 18.33
CA SER A 255 -19.13 14.80 19.71
C SER A 255 -17.62 14.99 19.92
N GLN A 256 -16.77 14.54 18.99
CA GLN A 256 -15.30 14.59 19.12
C GLN A 256 -14.61 15.35 17.99
N VAL A 257 -15.21 15.39 16.79
CA VAL A 257 -14.58 15.96 15.59
C VAL A 257 -15.62 16.65 14.71
N THR A 258 -15.21 17.78 14.12
CA THR A 258 -15.96 18.50 13.09
C THR A 258 -15.18 18.42 11.79
N PHE A 259 -15.83 17.88 10.75
CA PHE A 259 -15.25 17.78 9.41
C PHE A 259 -15.95 18.73 8.45
N ALA A 260 -15.17 19.42 7.62
CA ALA A 260 -15.70 20.30 6.58
C ALA A 260 -15.18 19.90 5.20
N PHE A 261 -16.09 19.77 4.24
CA PHE A 261 -15.79 19.40 2.86
C PHE A 261 -16.40 20.40 1.89
N THR A 262 -15.59 20.92 0.97
CA THR A 262 -16.08 21.78 -0.10
C THR A 262 -16.45 20.96 -1.33
N ALA A 263 -17.62 21.22 -1.90
CA ALA A 263 -18.03 20.66 -3.18
C ALA A 263 -17.15 21.19 -4.31
N VAL A 264 -16.65 20.32 -5.17
CA VAL A 264 -15.87 20.70 -6.35
C VAL A 264 -16.68 20.58 -7.63
N GLY A 265 -17.67 19.69 -7.66
CA GLY A 265 -18.57 19.46 -8.78
C GLY A 265 -19.48 18.27 -8.52
N THR A 266 -20.17 17.79 -9.56
CA THR A 266 -21.02 16.59 -9.51
C THR A 266 -20.54 15.54 -10.50
N VAL A 267 -20.83 14.27 -10.23
CA VAL A 267 -20.60 13.14 -11.12
C VAL A 267 -21.82 12.25 -11.13
N ASN A 268 -22.31 11.92 -12.33
CA ASN A 268 -23.42 10.98 -12.47
C ASN A 268 -22.88 9.55 -12.49
N VAL A 269 -23.35 8.72 -11.56
CA VAL A 269 -23.02 7.29 -11.50
C VAL A 269 -24.33 6.53 -11.44
N CYS A 270 -24.61 5.73 -12.48
CA CYS A 270 -25.82 4.91 -12.54
C CYS A 270 -27.13 5.72 -12.37
N GLY A 271 -27.16 6.96 -12.87
CA GLY A 271 -28.32 7.83 -12.71
C GLY A 271 -28.42 8.56 -11.36
N TYR A 272 -27.45 8.36 -10.46
CA TYR A 272 -27.33 9.11 -9.20
C TYR A 272 -26.31 10.24 -9.34
N ASP A 273 -26.63 11.40 -8.80
CA ASP A 273 -25.75 12.58 -8.84
C ASP A 273 -24.96 12.68 -7.55
N LEU A 274 -23.71 12.26 -7.61
CA LEU A 274 -22.79 12.35 -6.48
C LEU A 274 -22.03 13.67 -6.51
N VAL A 275 -21.94 14.31 -5.36
CA VAL A 275 -21.15 15.53 -5.18
C VAL A 275 -19.70 15.16 -4.93
N ARG A 276 -18.82 15.63 -5.79
CA ARG A 276 -17.36 15.47 -5.66
C ARG A 276 -16.83 16.45 -4.63
N THR A 277 -15.96 15.97 -3.73
CA THR A 277 -15.27 16.80 -2.76
C THR A 277 -13.88 17.20 -3.24
N GLN A 278 -13.14 17.97 -2.43
CA GLN A 278 -11.71 18.23 -2.67
C GLN A 278 -10.86 16.95 -2.61
N HIS A 279 -11.34 15.91 -1.91
CA HIS A 279 -10.64 14.63 -1.84
C HIS A 279 -11.08 13.73 -3.00
N PRO A 280 -10.14 13.14 -3.78
CA PRO A 280 -10.48 12.40 -4.99
C PRO A 280 -11.30 11.13 -4.73
N LYS A 281 -11.25 10.58 -3.51
CA LYS A 281 -11.97 9.35 -3.12
C LYS A 281 -13.25 9.57 -2.33
N LEU A 282 -13.55 10.81 -1.90
CA LEU A 282 -14.71 11.09 -1.06
C LEU A 282 -15.80 11.80 -1.85
N LEU A 283 -17.01 11.26 -1.79
CA LEU A 283 -18.18 11.70 -2.53
C LEU A 283 -19.35 11.84 -1.57
N PHE A 284 -20.22 12.84 -1.77
CA PHE A 284 -21.50 12.90 -1.07
C PHE A 284 -22.64 12.48 -1.97
N LEU A 285 -23.67 11.92 -1.36
CA LEU A 285 -24.98 11.73 -1.95
C LEU A 285 -26.00 12.48 -1.10
N GLU A 286 -26.80 13.35 -1.71
CA GLU A 286 -27.76 14.22 -1.00
C GLU A 286 -29.21 13.74 -1.14
N GLY A 287 -30.00 13.96 -0.09
CA GLY A 287 -31.47 13.89 -0.15
C GLY A 287 -32.04 12.49 -0.40
N LEU A 288 -33.14 12.43 -1.15
CA LEU A 288 -33.92 11.19 -1.40
C LEU A 288 -33.13 10.09 -2.11
N GLN A 289 -32.05 10.45 -2.82
CA GLN A 289 -31.18 9.48 -3.49
C GLN A 289 -30.45 8.57 -2.50
N THR A 290 -30.28 9.00 -1.25
CA THR A 290 -29.56 8.26 -0.20
C THR A 290 -30.23 6.95 0.22
N GLU A 291 -31.55 6.84 0.11
CA GLU A 291 -32.30 5.66 0.54
C GLU A 291 -32.11 4.45 -0.39
N TYR A 292 -31.90 4.72 -1.69
CA TYR A 292 -31.89 3.68 -2.73
C TYR A 292 -30.49 3.31 -3.21
N PHE A 293 -29.48 4.13 -2.92
CA PHE A 293 -28.10 3.86 -3.33
C PHE A 293 -27.50 2.75 -2.47
N ARG A 294 -27.16 1.62 -3.10
CA ARG A 294 -26.52 0.48 -2.43
C ARG A 294 -25.05 0.78 -2.16
N THR A 295 -24.63 0.52 -0.94
CA THR A 295 -23.27 0.79 -0.44
C THR A 295 -22.75 -0.41 0.34
N VAL A 296 -21.42 -0.53 0.40
CA VAL A 296 -20.75 -1.39 1.38
C VAL A 296 -20.78 -0.65 2.72
N LYS A 297 -21.47 -1.19 3.72
CA LYS A 297 -21.62 -0.55 5.04
C LYS A 297 -20.32 -0.55 5.86
N ASP A 298 -19.50 -1.59 5.70
CA ASP A 298 -18.24 -1.75 6.42
C ASP A 298 -17.10 -1.95 5.41
N PRO A 299 -16.37 -0.89 5.03
CA PRO A 299 -15.20 -1.04 4.17
C PRO A 299 -14.15 -1.94 4.83
N SER A 300 -13.49 -2.78 4.03
CA SER A 300 -12.36 -3.58 4.52
C SER A 300 -11.24 -2.66 5.03
N VAL A 301 -10.44 -3.13 5.99
CA VAL A 301 -9.31 -2.36 6.55
C VAL A 301 -8.35 -1.87 5.45
N ASN A 302 -8.19 -2.66 4.39
CA ASN A 302 -7.34 -2.32 3.24
C ASN A 302 -7.89 -1.14 2.42
N ASN A 303 -9.19 -0.86 2.51
CA ASN A 303 -9.83 0.26 1.83
C ASN A 303 -9.91 1.51 2.69
N LEU A 304 -9.71 1.44 4.02
CA LEU A 304 -9.83 2.63 4.87
C LEU A 304 -8.70 3.62 4.56
N ASP A 305 -9.05 4.77 4.00
CA ASP A 305 -8.08 5.82 3.72
C ASP A 305 -7.91 6.69 4.98
N ILE A 306 -6.99 6.27 5.85
CA ILE A 306 -6.66 7.01 7.07
C ILE A 306 -6.19 8.44 6.76
N PHE A 307 -5.59 8.67 5.58
CA PHE A 307 -5.19 10.01 5.16
C PHE A 307 -6.40 10.84 4.73
N ALA A 308 -7.42 10.25 4.10
CA ALA A 308 -8.67 10.95 3.83
C ALA A 308 -9.40 11.37 5.13
N TYR A 309 -9.33 10.52 6.16
CA TYR A 309 -9.89 10.78 7.49
C TYR A 309 -9.12 11.84 8.29
N VAL A 310 -7.81 11.98 8.06
CA VAL A 310 -6.96 12.98 8.74
C VAL A 310 -6.84 14.29 7.94
N ASN A 311 -6.93 14.22 6.60
CA ASN A 311 -6.90 15.38 5.69
C ASN A 311 -8.27 16.02 5.47
N SER A 312 -9.36 15.35 5.85
CA SER A 312 -10.62 16.05 6.08
C SER A 312 -10.31 17.12 7.11
N ARG A 313 -10.51 18.39 6.76
CA ARG A 313 -10.05 19.52 7.57
C ARG A 313 -10.70 19.41 8.95
N VAL A 314 -9.96 18.89 9.91
CA VAL A 314 -10.26 19.06 11.31
C VAL A 314 -10.18 20.56 11.51
N ILE A 315 -11.29 21.16 11.96
CA ILE A 315 -11.28 22.55 12.43
C ILE A 315 -10.55 22.52 13.79
N ALA A 316 -9.26 22.19 13.75
CA ALA A 316 -8.38 22.26 14.90
C ALA A 316 -8.13 23.75 15.12
N ASN A 317 -8.53 24.22 16.30
CA ASN A 317 -8.33 25.60 16.71
C ASN A 317 -6.87 25.99 16.45
N ALA A 318 -6.61 27.02 15.63
CA ALA A 318 -5.25 27.44 15.26
C ALA A 318 -4.36 27.68 16.49
N LEU A 319 -4.99 28.03 17.62
CA LEU A 319 -4.37 28.17 18.95
C LEU A 319 -3.75 26.86 19.48
N SER A 320 -4.39 25.72 19.25
CA SER A 320 -3.85 24.40 19.63
C SER A 320 -2.61 24.02 18.80
N ILE A 321 -2.61 24.38 17.51
CA ILE A 321 -1.47 24.17 16.60
C ILE A 321 -0.32 25.10 17.00
N ALA A 322 -0.62 26.34 17.39
CA ALA A 322 0.38 27.30 17.83
C ALA A 322 1.15 26.84 19.08
N ALA A 323 0.48 26.15 20.01
CA ALA A 323 1.12 25.57 21.19
C ALA A 323 1.87 24.26 20.90
N ALA A 324 1.29 23.38 20.08
CA ALA A 324 1.85 22.04 19.83
C ALA A 324 2.93 22.02 18.73
N ALA A 325 2.81 22.88 17.73
CA ALA A 325 3.66 22.92 16.54
C ALA A 325 3.79 24.37 16.01
N PRO A 326 4.59 25.21 16.68
CA PRO A 326 4.65 26.65 16.40
C PRO A 326 5.17 26.99 14.99
N ASP A 327 6.02 26.15 14.41
CA ASP A 327 6.48 26.34 13.02
C ASP A 327 5.39 26.03 11.98
N LEU A 328 4.53 25.05 12.28
CA LEU A 328 3.36 24.76 11.44
C LEU A 328 2.36 25.91 11.50
N PHE A 329 2.17 26.50 12.68
CA PHE A 329 1.39 27.73 12.87
C PHE A 329 2.00 28.90 12.07
N ALA A 330 3.31 29.12 12.14
CA ALA A 330 4.00 30.15 11.37
C ALA A 330 3.77 30.03 9.86
N TYR A 331 3.85 28.81 9.33
CA TYR A 331 3.57 28.54 7.92
C TYR A 331 2.08 28.73 7.57
N GLN A 332 1.17 28.28 8.44
CA GLN A 332 -0.27 28.42 8.21
C GLN A 332 -0.72 29.87 8.15
N ILE A 333 -0.15 30.75 8.98
CA ILE A 333 -0.46 32.18 9.03
C ILE A 333 0.21 32.95 7.89
N THR A 334 1.50 32.75 7.66
CA THR A 334 2.27 33.55 6.68
C THR A 334 2.14 33.04 5.25
N LYS A 335 1.74 31.77 5.06
CA LYS A 335 1.71 31.04 3.78
C LYS A 335 3.06 31.07 3.03
N LYS A 336 4.18 31.30 3.74
CA LYS A 336 5.52 31.47 3.17
C LYS A 336 6.55 30.72 4.01
N SER A 337 7.58 30.20 3.34
CA SER A 337 8.77 29.65 3.99
C SER A 337 9.66 30.76 4.58
N GLY A 338 10.48 30.40 5.56
CA GLY A 338 11.40 31.33 6.21
C GLY A 338 10.79 32.10 7.39
N TYR A 339 9.75 31.55 8.03
CA TYR A 339 9.23 32.02 9.30
C TYR A 339 9.21 30.85 10.30
N ILE A 340 9.57 31.13 11.54
CA ILE A 340 9.46 30.18 12.67
C ILE A 340 8.56 30.75 13.74
N GLY A 341 7.92 29.89 14.51
CA GLY A 341 7.13 30.28 15.66
C GLY A 341 7.88 30.03 16.96
N LEU A 342 7.89 31.01 17.86
CA LEU A 342 8.49 30.91 19.19
C LEU A 342 7.40 31.09 20.23
N VAL A 343 7.09 30.04 20.98
CA VAL A 343 6.10 30.11 22.07
C VAL A 343 6.77 30.65 23.32
N ALA A 344 6.22 31.72 23.89
CA ALA A 344 6.65 32.31 25.15
C ALA A 344 5.42 32.50 26.05
N GLY A 345 5.14 31.51 26.90
CA GLY A 345 3.95 31.49 27.73
C GLY A 345 2.67 31.48 26.89
N GLU A 346 1.91 32.56 26.99
CA GLU A 346 0.59 32.75 26.34
C GLU A 346 0.69 33.51 25.01
N LEU A 347 1.90 33.72 24.49
CA LEU A 347 2.16 34.42 23.24
C LEU A 347 2.96 33.53 22.28
N VAL A 348 2.71 33.69 20.98
CA VAL A 348 3.55 33.12 19.93
C VAL A 348 4.14 34.24 19.09
N HIS A 349 5.46 34.26 19.03
CA HIS A 349 6.21 35.20 18.23
C HIS A 349 6.61 34.56 16.90
N LEU A 350 6.16 35.13 15.79
CA LEU A 350 6.65 34.77 14.48
C LEU A 350 7.92 35.55 14.19
N LYS A 351 8.99 34.81 13.88
CA LYS A 351 10.30 35.36 13.52
C LYS A 351 10.61 35.04 12.06
N LYS A 352 10.91 36.07 11.27
CA LYS A 352 11.42 35.89 9.90
C LYS A 352 12.90 35.48 9.92
N CYS A 353 13.23 34.44 9.18
CA CYS A 353 14.58 33.92 9.01
C CYS A 353 15.21 34.39 7.69
N VAL A 354 16.53 34.38 7.63
CA VAL A 354 17.29 34.84 6.46
C VAL A 354 17.57 33.66 5.55
N GLN A 355 17.26 33.79 4.26
CA GLN A 355 17.57 32.76 3.27
C GLN A 355 19.09 32.66 3.07
N VAL A 356 19.64 31.46 3.14
CA VAL A 356 21.07 31.16 3.05
C VAL A 356 21.30 29.92 2.18
N GLU A 357 22.43 29.88 1.51
CA GLU A 357 22.87 28.75 0.71
C GLU A 357 23.74 27.82 1.57
N VAL A 358 23.46 26.52 1.54
CA VAL A 358 24.16 25.49 2.32
C VAL A 358 24.49 24.26 1.48
N HIS A 359 25.60 23.60 1.80
CA HIS A 359 26.02 22.38 1.12
C HIS A 359 25.85 21.16 2.03
N ARG A 360 25.39 20.04 1.47
CA ARG A 360 25.28 18.79 2.20
C ARG A 360 26.68 18.29 2.56
N ARG A 361 26.87 17.87 3.81
CA ARG A 361 28.08 17.19 4.24
C ARG A 361 27.87 15.69 4.22
N GLU A 362 28.83 14.95 3.67
CA GLU A 362 28.89 13.50 3.84
C GLU A 362 29.47 13.15 5.20
N GLU A 363 28.71 12.37 5.97
CA GLU A 363 29.08 11.90 7.31
C GLU A 363 28.91 10.37 7.36
N SER A 364 29.82 9.71 8.08
CA SER A 364 29.77 8.25 8.29
C SER A 364 28.81 7.83 9.40
N THR A 365 28.38 8.79 10.23
CA THR A 365 27.47 8.58 11.37
C THR A 365 26.06 9.07 11.05
N CYS A 366 25.05 8.27 11.40
CA CYS A 366 23.64 8.60 11.14
C CYS A 366 23.08 9.62 12.14
N TYR A 367 22.62 10.75 11.62
CA TYR A 367 21.92 11.81 12.37
C TYR A 367 20.42 11.83 12.03
N GLN A 368 19.59 12.29 12.96
CA GLN A 368 18.16 12.51 12.72
C GLN A 368 17.91 13.70 11.77
N GLU A 369 18.86 14.62 11.69
CA GLU A 369 18.83 15.81 10.85
C GLU A 369 19.90 15.74 9.76
N LEU A 370 19.68 16.45 8.64
CA LEU A 370 20.64 16.46 7.55
C LEU A 370 21.82 17.40 7.89
N PRO A 371 23.06 16.90 8.00
CA PRO A 371 24.22 17.74 8.28
C PRO A 371 24.59 18.59 7.06
N VAL A 372 24.75 19.90 7.27
CA VAL A 372 25.10 20.86 6.22
C VAL A 372 26.20 21.82 6.66
N MET A 373 26.91 22.39 5.69
CA MET A 373 27.93 23.41 5.92
C MET A 373 27.52 24.74 5.29
N LYS A 374 27.74 25.82 6.05
CA LYS A 374 27.66 27.21 5.60
C LYS A 374 28.99 27.88 5.92
N THR A 375 29.77 28.22 4.91
CA THR A 375 31.00 29.03 5.03
C THR A 375 31.95 28.54 6.14
N LEU A 376 32.18 27.21 6.22
CA LEU A 376 33.03 26.49 7.21
C LEU A 376 32.46 26.28 8.61
N LEU A 377 31.23 26.72 8.88
CA LEU A 377 30.53 26.46 10.14
C LEU A 377 29.54 25.29 9.99
N TYR A 378 29.45 24.48 11.05
CA TYR A 378 28.65 23.26 11.11
C TYR A 378 27.21 23.55 11.51
N TYR A 379 26.27 23.05 10.73
CA TYR A 379 24.84 23.23 10.96
C TYR A 379 24.07 21.94 10.71
N ALA A 380 22.92 21.82 11.37
CA ALA A 380 21.94 20.78 11.10
C ALA A 380 20.68 21.41 10.52
N ILE A 381 20.11 20.74 9.53
CA ILE A 381 18.82 21.09 8.96
C ILE A 381 17.73 20.38 9.76
N HIS A 382 16.90 21.15 10.46
CA HIS A 382 15.69 20.63 11.07
C HIS A 382 14.60 20.56 10.01
N ARG A 383 14.00 19.37 9.84
CA ARG A 383 12.85 19.20 8.96
C ARG A 383 11.62 19.75 9.68
N LEU A 384 10.97 20.76 9.09
CA LEU A 384 9.67 21.23 9.57
C LEU A 384 8.62 20.13 9.34
N PRO A 385 7.73 19.84 10.29
CA PRO A 385 6.67 18.84 10.12
C PRO A 385 5.64 19.37 9.12
N GLY A 386 5.82 19.00 7.84
CA GLY A 386 4.89 19.31 6.76
C GLY A 386 5.36 18.72 5.43
N GLY A 387 4.73 17.61 5.02
CA GLY A 387 4.73 17.13 3.64
C GLY A 387 5.56 15.88 3.33
N LEU A 388 4.87 14.76 3.10
CA LEU A 388 5.33 13.66 2.27
C LEU A 388 5.45 14.13 0.80
N THR A 389 6.67 14.04 0.29
CA THR A 389 7.07 13.72 -1.09
C THR A 389 6.14 14.13 -2.26
N SER A 390 6.52 15.22 -2.92
CA SER A 390 6.69 15.26 -4.39
C SER A 390 7.78 16.29 -4.68
N GLY A 391 8.76 15.95 -5.51
CA GLY A 391 9.97 16.74 -5.72
C GLY A 391 9.68 18.19 -6.06
N LEU A 392 9.94 19.09 -5.09
CA LEU A 392 10.30 20.51 -5.21
C LEU A 392 10.39 21.06 -3.78
N PHE A 393 11.62 21.34 -3.34
CA PHE A 393 12.07 22.06 -2.14
C PHE A 393 11.08 22.23 -0.97
N ALA A 394 11.22 21.40 0.08
CA ALA A 394 10.72 21.73 1.42
C ALA A 394 11.67 22.76 2.08
N PRO A 395 11.16 23.78 2.80
CA PRO A 395 12.01 24.76 3.45
C PRO A 395 12.63 24.19 4.72
N TYR A 396 13.94 24.41 4.87
CA TYR A 396 14.75 23.90 5.98
C TYR A 396 15.22 25.04 6.88
N ALA A 397 15.11 24.88 8.20
CA ALA A 397 15.61 25.85 9.19
C ALA A 397 16.99 25.41 9.71
N VAL A 398 17.88 26.38 9.92
CA VAL A 398 19.25 26.18 10.41
C VAL A 398 19.38 26.83 11.79
N SER A 399 19.79 26.05 12.79
CA SER A 399 20.02 26.49 14.16
C SER A 399 21.46 26.25 14.62
N HIS A 400 21.96 27.12 15.48
CA HIS A 400 23.34 27.10 15.98
C HIS A 400 23.33 26.61 17.44
N THR A 401 23.20 25.30 17.71
CA THR A 401 23.43 24.80 19.08
C THR A 401 23.87 23.34 19.16
N THR A 402 25.12 23.16 19.61
CA THR A 402 25.64 22.28 20.66
C THR A 402 24.71 21.16 21.19
N LEU A 403 24.71 20.00 20.52
CA LEU A 403 24.67 18.61 21.05
C LEU A 403 24.10 17.71 19.95
N LEU A 404 24.98 17.16 19.12
CA LEU A 404 24.65 16.04 18.25
C LEU A 404 24.23 14.86 19.14
N ARG A 405 22.93 14.50 19.15
CA ARG A 405 22.49 13.25 19.78
C ARG A 405 22.74 12.11 18.79
N PRO A 406 23.68 11.20 19.05
CA PRO A 406 23.82 10.01 18.23
C PRO A 406 22.53 9.20 18.32
N SER A 407 22.03 8.77 17.17
CA SER A 407 20.97 7.77 17.08
C SER A 407 21.51 6.49 17.70
N GLY A 408 21.00 6.11 18.89
CA GLY A 408 21.32 4.83 19.49
C GLY A 408 21.01 3.70 18.51
N VAL A 409 21.99 2.82 18.29
CA VAL A 409 21.87 1.62 17.46
C VAL A 409 20.76 0.75 18.05
N LEU A 410 19.58 0.78 17.43
CA LEU A 410 18.60 -0.30 17.57
C LEU A 410 19.11 -1.43 16.69
N SER A 411 19.72 -2.43 17.33
CA SER A 411 20.02 -3.75 16.78
C SER A 411 18.76 -4.48 16.36
#